data_AF-A0A6G1VPX7-F1
#
_entry.id   AF-A0A6G1VPX7-F1
#
_cell.length_a   1.000
_cell.length_b   1.000
_cell.length_c   1.000
_cell.angle_alpha   90.00
_cell.angle_beta   90.00
_cell.angle_gamma   90.00
#
_symmetry.space_group_name_H-M   'P 1'
#
loop_
_entity.id
_entity.type
_entity.pdbx_description
1 polymer ?
#
loop_
_entity_poly.entity_id
_entity_poly.type
_entity_poly.pdbx_seq_one_letter_code
_entity_poly.pdbx_strand_id
1 'polypeptide(L)'
;MLNNDELWEKSQELAKLLNEASSDKDKSISTKRKNLVETMLNATNKKQFIAAAAEVVSFIGKKDEFKGIVKEIHGMPTDNVPYFLTLLRFQYKTL
;
A
#
# COMPACT_ATOMS: atom_id res chain seq x y z
N MET A 1 9.70 -19.28 0.40
CA MET A 1 10.07 -18.25 -0.60
C MET A 1 8.75 -17.73 -1.15
N LEU A 2 8.52 -16.41 -1.15
CA LEU A 2 7.27 -15.85 -1.67
C LEU A 2 7.29 -15.99 -3.20
N ASN A 3 6.24 -16.56 -3.78
CA ASN A 3 6.14 -16.73 -5.23
C ASN A 3 5.83 -15.37 -5.91
N ASN A 4 6.23 -15.21 -7.17
CA ASN A 4 5.96 -13.97 -7.93
C ASN A 4 4.46 -13.67 -8.05
N ASP A 5 3.62 -14.71 -8.10
CA ASP A 5 2.16 -14.56 -8.14
C ASP A 5 1.60 -14.05 -6.80
N GLU A 6 2.14 -14.51 -5.67
CA GLU A 6 1.73 -14.02 -4.34
C GLU A 6 2.09 -12.53 -4.17
N LEU A 7 3.26 -12.11 -4.68
CA LEU A 7 3.64 -10.69 -4.70
C LEU A 7 2.65 -9.85 -5.50
N TRP A 8 2.20 -10.37 -6.64
CA TRP A 8 1.23 -9.72 -7.49
C TRP A 8 -0.12 -9.56 -6.80
N GLU A 9 -0.70 -10.65 -6.28
CA GLU A 9 -2.00 -10.62 -5.59
C GLU A 9 -1.97 -9.67 -4.38
N LYS A 10 -0.90 -9.71 -3.58
CA LYS A 10 -0.73 -8.83 -2.42
C LYS A 10 -0.59 -7.36 -2.80
N SER A 11 0.11 -7.08 -3.90
CA SER A 11 0.20 -5.72 -4.41
C SER A 11 -1.16 -5.20 -4.87
N GLN A 12 -2.03 -6.07 -5.41
CA GLN A 12 -3.41 -5.73 -5.77
C GLN A 12 -4.30 -5.49 -4.56
N GLU A 13 -4.25 -6.37 -3.56
CA GLU A 13 -5.01 -6.20 -2.31
C GLU A 13 -4.66 -4.89 -1.62
N LEU A 14 -3.36 -4.59 -1.52
CA LEU A 14 -2.88 -3.34 -0.95
C LEU A 14 -3.34 -2.14 -1.78
N ALA A 15 -3.26 -2.21 -3.11
CA ALA A 15 -3.71 -1.14 -3.98
C ALA A 15 -5.22 -0.85 -3.81
N LYS A 16 -6.04 -1.90 -3.68
CA LYS A 16 -7.49 -1.77 -3.40
C LYS A 16 -7.74 -1.10 -2.05
N LEU A 17 -7.06 -1.54 -1.00
CA LEU A 17 -7.17 -0.94 0.34
C LEU A 17 -6.79 0.55 0.32
N LEU A 18 -5.73 0.91 -0.41
CA LEU A 18 -5.31 2.30 -0.57
C LEU A 18 -6.33 3.12 -1.39
N ASN A 19 -6.91 2.54 -2.45
CA ASN A 19 -7.92 3.21 -3.25
C ASN A 19 -9.18 3.47 -2.42
N GLU A 20 -9.65 2.48 -1.66
CA GLU A 20 -10.77 2.60 -0.72
C GLU A 20 -10.48 3.64 0.37
N ALA A 21 -9.27 3.66 0.94
CA ALA A 21 -8.89 4.68 1.93
C ALA A 21 -8.81 6.10 1.34
N SER A 22 -8.49 6.22 0.05
CA SER A 22 -8.44 7.48 -0.68
C SER A 22 -9.82 8.01 -1.11
N SER A 23 -10.79 7.11 -1.28
CA SER A 23 -12.14 7.40 -1.77
C SER A 23 -13.18 7.18 -0.68
N ASP A 24 -13.52 8.23 0.07
CA ASP A 24 -14.69 8.19 0.94
C ASP A 24 -15.99 8.15 0.11
N LYS A 25 -16.98 7.39 0.62
CA LYS A 25 -18.37 7.40 0.14
C LYS A 25 -19.04 8.79 0.28
N ASP A 26 -18.49 9.66 1.12
CA ASP A 26 -18.97 11.03 1.36
C ASP A 26 -18.28 12.08 0.49
N LYS A 27 -18.29 11.91 -0.84
CA LYS A 27 -18.08 12.95 -1.90
C LYS A 27 -16.90 13.94 -1.80
N SER A 28 -16.07 13.90 -0.77
CA SER A 28 -14.99 14.82 -0.50
C SER A 28 -13.74 14.00 -0.29
N ILE A 29 -13.07 13.73 -1.41
CA ILE A 29 -11.69 13.26 -1.41
C ILE A 29 -10.90 14.31 -0.64
N SER A 30 -10.64 14.06 0.65
CA SER A 30 -9.80 14.95 1.43
C SER A 30 -8.42 14.92 0.79
N THR A 31 -7.95 16.04 0.24
CA THR A 31 -6.62 16.18 -0.40
C THR A 31 -5.51 15.57 0.45
N LYS A 32 -5.67 15.63 1.78
CA LYS A 32 -4.78 15.00 2.75
C LYS A 32 -4.66 13.48 2.55
N ARG A 33 -5.77 12.76 2.36
CA ARG A 33 -5.75 11.29 2.17
C ARG A 33 -5.10 10.88 0.87
N LYS A 34 -5.39 11.59 -0.23
CA LYS A 34 -4.68 11.38 -1.51
C LYS A 34 -3.19 11.59 -1.37
N ASN A 35 -2.77 12.68 -0.74
CA ASN A 35 -1.35 12.97 -0.53
C ASN A 35 -0.65 11.88 0.31
N LEU A 36 -1.33 11.33 1.33
CA LEU A 36 -0.78 10.23 2.15
C LEU A 36 -0.63 8.94 1.34
N VAL A 37 -1.66 8.58 0.55
CA VAL A 37 -1.61 7.42 -0.34
C VAL A 37 -0.52 7.60 -1.41
N GLU A 38 -0.42 8.78 -2.03
CA GLU A 38 0.65 9.09 -2.99
C GLU A 38 2.04 9.02 -2.35
N THR A 39 2.19 9.47 -1.11
CA THR A 39 3.46 9.34 -0.36
C THR A 39 3.82 7.87 -0.16
N MET A 40 2.84 7.03 0.17
CA MET A 40 3.03 5.59 0.33
C MET A 40 3.37 4.91 -1.01
N LEU A 41 2.69 5.28 -2.09
CA LEU A 41 2.99 4.79 -3.43
C LEU A 41 4.39 5.24 -3.87
N ASN A 42 4.79 6.48 -3.58
CA ASN A 42 6.10 7.02 -3.93
C ASN A 42 7.25 6.54 -3.05
N ALA A 43 6.98 5.70 -2.04
CA ALA A 43 8.03 5.06 -1.26
C ALA A 43 8.94 4.23 -2.18
N THR A 44 10.26 4.32 -1.95
CA THR A 44 11.28 3.56 -2.71
C THR A 44 11.94 2.49 -1.87
N ASN A 45 11.77 2.53 -0.56
CA ASN A 45 12.35 1.59 0.38
C ASN A 45 11.38 1.23 1.50
N LYS A 46 11.68 0.12 2.19
CA LYS A 46 10.87 -0.41 3.30
C LYS A 46 10.61 0.62 4.39
N LYS A 47 11.60 1.46 4.72
CA LYS A 47 11.47 2.48 5.78
C LYS A 47 10.46 3.56 5.41
N GLN A 48 10.55 4.10 4.19
CA GLN A 48 9.61 5.09 3.68
C GLN A 48 8.20 4.50 3.57
N PHE A 49 8.09 3.26 3.11
CA PHE A 49 6.81 2.57 3.00
C PHE A 49 6.14 2.39 4.37
N ILE A 50 6.88 1.88 5.38
CA ILE A 50 6.33 1.68 6.73
C ILE A 50 5.97 3.02 7.39
N ALA A 51 6.78 4.07 7.20
CA ALA A 51 6.48 5.40 7.72
C ALA A 51 5.16 5.94 7.12
N ALA A 52 5.01 5.88 5.79
CA ALA A 52 3.78 6.30 5.14
C ALA A 52 2.58 5.41 5.52
N ALA A 53 2.78 4.10 5.66
CA ALA A 53 1.76 3.16 6.08
C ALA A 53 1.22 3.47 7.49
N ALA A 54 2.08 3.92 8.41
CA ALA A 54 1.67 4.34 9.75
C ALA A 54 0.77 5.58 9.74
N GLU A 55 0.91 6.47 8.75
CA GLU A 55 0.02 7.61 8.59
C GLU A 55 -1.30 7.21 7.92
N VAL A 56 -1.25 6.34 6.91
CA VAL A 56 -2.42 5.89 6.15
C VAL A 56 -3.32 4.94 6.97
N VAL A 57 -2.77 4.13 7.88
CA VAL A 57 -3.54 3.12 8.65
C VAL A 57 -4.70 3.72 9.45
N SER A 58 -4.61 5.00 9.83
CA SER A 58 -5.67 5.72 10.53
C SER A 58 -6.94 5.88 9.69
N PHE A 59 -6.79 5.86 8.37
CA PHE A 59 -7.86 6.04 7.38
C PHE A 59 -8.31 4.72 6.75
N ILE A 60 -7.61 3.61 7.01
CA ILE A 60 -7.98 2.29 6.51
C ILE A 60 -9.02 1.68 7.45
N GLY A 61 -10.17 1.31 6.90
CA GLY A 61 -11.22 0.60 7.65
C GLY A 61 -10.79 -0.82 8.06
N LYS A 62 -10.12 -1.54 7.15
CA LYS A 62 -9.65 -2.91 7.35
C LYS A 62 -8.22 -2.96 7.90
N LYS A 63 -8.04 -2.48 9.13
CA LYS A 63 -6.70 -2.36 9.75
C LYS A 63 -5.97 -3.69 9.90
N ASP A 64 -6.68 -4.79 10.17
CA ASP A 64 -6.06 -6.11 10.31
C ASP A 64 -5.50 -6.65 8.99
N GLU A 65 -6.26 -6.53 7.89
CA GLU A 65 -5.80 -6.90 6.55
C GLU A 65 -4.56 -6.09 6.16
N PHE A 66 -4.62 -4.76 6.36
CA PHE A 66 -3.50 -3.88 6.08
C PHE A 66 -2.25 -4.20 6.92
N LYS A 67 -2.44 -4.47 8.22
CA LYS A 67 -1.34 -4.86 9.12
C LYS A 67 -0.72 -6.19 8.67
N GLY A 68 -1.51 -7.14 8.19
CA GLY A 68 -1.03 -8.39 7.59
C GLY A 68 -0.06 -8.12 6.44
N ILE A 69 -0.51 -7.32 5.47
CA ILE A 69 0.30 -6.98 4.29
C ILE A 69 1.58 -6.23 4.68
N VAL A 70 1.49 -5.24 5.57
CA VAL A 70 2.67 -4.49 6.05
C VAL A 70 3.68 -5.40 6.75
N LYS A 71 3.20 -6.37 7.55
CA LYS A 71 4.06 -7.36 8.23
C LYS A 71 4.79 -8.26 7.23
N GLU A 72 4.15 -8.64 6.14
CA GLU A 72 4.79 -9.44 5.10
C GLU A 72 5.83 -8.65 4.31
N ILE A 73 5.54 -7.41 3.94
CA ILE A 73 6.51 -6.51 3.33
C ILE A 73 7.70 -6.28 4.27
N HIS A 74 7.44 -6.17 5.58
CA HIS A 74 8.50 -6.13 6.59
C HIS A 74 9.35 -7.40 6.61
N GLY A 75 8.75 -8.58 6.46
CA GLY A 75 9.45 -9.87 6.37
C GLY A 75 10.15 -10.13 5.03
N MET A 76 9.87 -9.33 4.00
CA MET A 76 10.42 -9.50 2.65
C MET A 76 11.91 -9.12 2.60
N PRO A 77 12.74 -9.83 1.80
CA PRO A 77 14.11 -9.40 1.52
C PRO A 77 14.13 -7.98 0.93
N THR A 78 15.12 -7.18 1.32
CA THR A 78 15.22 -5.78 0.91
C THR A 78 15.30 -5.61 -0.61
N ASP A 79 15.84 -6.61 -1.32
CA ASP A 79 15.95 -6.64 -2.78
C ASP A 79 14.59 -6.77 -3.49
N ASN A 80 13.61 -7.41 -2.85
CA ASN A 80 12.27 -7.62 -3.42
C ASN A 80 11.32 -6.46 -3.12
N VAL A 81 11.63 -5.62 -2.13
CA VAL A 81 10.77 -4.49 -1.73
C VAL A 81 10.61 -3.46 -2.87
N PRO A 82 11.67 -3.00 -3.57
CA PRO A 82 11.53 -2.09 -4.70
C PRO A 82 10.63 -2.65 -5.81
N TYR A 83 10.74 -3.95 -6.08
CA TYR A 83 9.90 -4.60 -7.08
C TYR A 83 8.43 -4.63 -6.64
N PHE A 84 8.15 -5.03 -5.40
CA PHE A 84 6.79 -5.00 -4.84
C PHE A 84 6.18 -3.58 -4.86
N LEU A 85 6.94 -2.56 -4.48
CA LEU A 85 6.48 -1.16 -4.53
C LEU A 85 6.18 -0.72 -5.98
N THR A 86 6.94 -1.22 -6.94
CA THR A 86 6.71 -0.94 -8.37
C THR A 86 5.42 -1.61 -8.85
N LEU A 87 5.19 -2.88 -8.47
CA LEU A 87 3.93 -3.57 -8.72
C LEU A 87 2.74 -2.83 -8.09
N LEU A 88 2.86 -2.43 -6.82
CA LEU A 88 1.82 -1.66 -6.13
C LEU A 88 1.44 -0.38 -6.89
N ARG A 89 2.43 0.39 -7.36
CA ARG A 89 2.19 1.60 -8.18
C ARG A 89 1.49 1.25 -9.49
N PHE A 90 1.88 0.16 -10.13
CA PHE A 90 1.24 -0.32 -11.35
C PHE A 90 -0.22 -0.70 -11.08
N GLN A 91 -0.49 -1.56 -10.10
CA GLN A 91 -1.84 -2.00 -9.73
C GLN A 91 -2.75 -0.83 -9.38
N TYR A 92 -2.24 0.12 -8.59
CA TYR A 92 -3.00 1.29 -8.20
C TYR A 92 -3.37 2.19 -9.38
N LYS A 93 -2.50 2.31 -10.40
CA LYS A 93 -2.80 3.05 -11.63
C LYS A 93 -3.75 2.31 -12.57
N THR A 94 -3.87 1.00 -12.43
CA THR A 94 -4.79 0.15 -13.23
C THR A 94 -6.13 -0.12 -12.55
N LEU A 95 -6.32 0.40 -11.34
CA LEU A 95 -7.53 0.26 -10.51
C LEU A 95 -8.60 1.32 -10.79
#